data_AF-A0A858RJ77-F1
#
_entry.id   AF-A0A858RJ77-F1
#
_cell.length_a   1.000
_cell.length_b   1.000
_cell.length_c   1.000
_cell.angle_alpha   90.00
_cell.angle_beta   90.00
_cell.angle_gamma   90.00
#
_symmetry.space_group_name_H-M   'P 1'
#
loop_
_entity.id
_entity.type
_entity.pdbx_description
1 polymer ?
#
loop_
_entity_poly.entity_id
_entity_poly.type
_entity_poly.pdbx_seq_one_letter_code
_entity_poly.pdbx_strand_id
1 'polypeptide(L)'
;MKFSRQHLLGLGTALLLLALLGALRTTKEPEPQKATKAAGAGLPRDARAQRDKPRERGGPVSRYTARCVQGLSEEEVRKIIAEFQDKVLVGDGHPGSMEEGAEQRRRFHDWYLRTLVEGLDLSPDQEAAAKARLDALFQEALAKQNELLKAKEEGAGGLLGVERRFYAAQSWLKDDAYAPWELCELTKDQLGITWHDWLQVERKSNEETGDDPSPWFNLWIRSGKAPGSGGTTAFPKEAAPVRFGDAGVIFPLHPRQSFVHEGYSQIGELGSLHPAQLRTLLMLFPETLEKVDYELKHR
;
A
#
# COMPACT_ATOMS: atom_id res chain seq x y z
N MET A 1 -22.59 -28.12 49.98
CA MET A 1 -22.69 -27.73 48.55
C MET A 1 -21.80 -28.65 47.73
N LYS A 2 -22.38 -29.40 46.78
CA LYS A 2 -21.66 -30.40 45.95
C LYS A 2 -21.31 -29.76 44.60
N PHE A 3 -20.03 -29.73 44.23
CA PHE A 3 -19.57 -29.29 42.91
C PHE A 3 -19.55 -30.47 41.92
N SER A 4 -20.11 -30.22 40.72
CA SER A 4 -20.31 -31.20 39.65
C SER A 4 -19.07 -31.36 38.76
N ARG A 5 -18.72 -32.62 38.44
CA ARG A 5 -17.59 -33.06 37.59
C ARG A 5 -17.98 -33.07 36.09
N GLN A 6 -18.18 -31.92 35.46
CA GLN A 6 -18.54 -31.86 34.03
C GLN A 6 -17.64 -30.99 33.13
N HIS A 7 -16.43 -30.59 33.57
CA HIS A 7 -15.53 -29.76 32.74
C HIS A 7 -14.19 -30.40 32.36
N LEU A 8 -14.09 -31.73 32.35
CA LEU A 8 -12.82 -32.43 32.09
C LEU A 8 -12.82 -33.38 30.87
N LEU A 9 -13.70 -33.15 29.89
CA LEU A 9 -13.79 -33.94 28.65
C LEU A 9 -13.65 -33.12 27.35
N GLY A 10 -13.19 -31.87 27.42
CA GLY A 10 -13.09 -30.96 26.25
C GLY A 10 -11.67 -30.71 25.71
N LEU A 11 -10.62 -31.31 26.28
CA LEU A 11 -9.22 -31.01 25.94
C LEU A 11 -8.44 -32.17 25.31
N GLY A 12 -9.06 -33.35 25.16
CA GLY A 12 -8.40 -34.56 24.66
C GLY A 12 -8.49 -34.82 23.15
N THR A 13 -9.37 -34.12 22.42
CA THR A 13 -9.67 -34.40 21.01
C THR A 13 -9.01 -33.44 20.01
N ALA A 14 -8.46 -32.31 20.45
CA ALA A 14 -7.77 -31.35 19.57
C ALA A 14 -6.31 -31.72 19.27
N LEU A 15 -5.68 -32.59 20.08
CA LEU A 15 -4.27 -32.99 19.92
C LEU A 15 -4.05 -34.21 19.02
N LEU A 16 -5.10 -34.94 18.62
CA LEU A 16 -4.98 -36.12 17.76
C LEU A 16 -5.01 -35.82 16.26
N LEU A 17 -5.45 -34.62 15.86
CA LEU A 17 -5.55 -34.21 14.44
C LEU A 17 -4.27 -33.56 13.89
N LEU A 18 -3.35 -33.12 14.75
CA LEU A 18 -2.05 -32.57 14.34
C LEU A 18 -0.96 -33.65 14.15
N ALA A 19 -1.15 -34.85 14.69
CA ALA A 19 -0.20 -35.96 14.54
C ALA A 19 -0.35 -36.74 13.21
N LEU A 20 -1.46 -36.54 12.48
CA LEU A 20 -1.75 -37.26 11.21
C LEU A 20 -1.33 -36.49 9.94
N LEU A 21 -0.92 -35.23 10.05
CA LEU A 21 -0.43 -34.43 8.91
C LEU A 21 1.11 -34.40 8.79
N GLY A 22 1.83 -34.96 9.77
CA GLY A 22 3.31 -34.96 9.83
C GLY A 22 4.01 -36.18 9.19
N ALA A 23 3.29 -37.15 8.63
CA ALA A 23 3.85 -38.46 8.26
C ALA A 23 3.89 -38.79 6.75
N LEU A 24 3.72 -37.82 5.85
CA LEU A 24 3.78 -38.06 4.40
C LEU A 24 4.57 -36.96 3.68
N ARG A 25 5.90 -36.96 3.81
CA ARG A 25 6.83 -36.41 2.79
C ARG A 25 8.30 -36.74 3.09
N THR A 26 8.68 -38.02 2.97
CA THR A 26 10.08 -38.40 2.79
C THR A 26 10.20 -39.65 1.93
N THR A 27 10.45 -39.48 0.63
CA THR A 27 11.18 -40.48 -0.18
C THR A 27 12.02 -39.76 -1.22
N LYS A 28 13.32 -39.71 -0.95
CA LYS A 28 14.43 -39.51 -1.91
C LYS A 28 14.51 -40.74 -2.83
N GLU A 29 14.68 -40.59 -4.15
CA GLU A 29 15.91 -40.67 -4.99
C GLU A 29 15.60 -41.64 -6.17
N PRO A 30 16.36 -41.73 -7.30
CA PRO A 30 17.57 -40.99 -7.71
C PRO A 30 17.50 -40.37 -9.13
N GLU A 31 18.55 -39.60 -9.47
CA GLU A 31 18.88 -39.08 -10.82
C GLU A 31 19.04 -40.16 -11.90
N PRO A 32 18.91 -39.75 -13.17
CA PRO A 32 20.01 -40.01 -14.09
C PRO A 32 20.51 -38.74 -14.81
N GLN A 33 21.83 -38.56 -14.76
CA GLN A 33 22.58 -37.63 -15.60
C GLN A 33 22.42 -37.97 -17.10
N LYS A 34 22.19 -36.94 -17.92
CA LYS A 34 22.82 -36.85 -19.25
C LYS A 34 22.89 -35.39 -19.72
N ALA A 35 24.07 -35.07 -20.23
CA ALA A 35 24.52 -33.76 -20.64
C ALA A 35 23.85 -33.24 -21.91
N THR A 36 23.67 -31.92 -21.98
CA THR A 36 23.75 -31.16 -23.22
C THR A 36 24.24 -29.74 -22.96
N LYS A 37 25.32 -29.37 -23.68
CA LYS A 37 25.81 -28.00 -23.87
C LYS A 37 24.81 -27.18 -24.69
N ALA A 38 24.53 -25.96 -24.27
CA ALA A 38 24.26 -24.80 -25.13
C ALA A 38 24.40 -23.55 -24.24
N ALA A 39 25.44 -22.74 -24.44
CA ALA A 39 25.40 -21.50 -25.22
C ALA A 39 24.61 -20.38 -24.51
N GLY A 40 25.31 -19.28 -24.26
CA GLY A 40 24.91 -18.22 -23.33
C GLY A 40 23.52 -17.63 -23.53
N ALA A 41 22.87 -17.37 -22.40
CA ALA A 41 21.73 -16.48 -22.31
C ALA A 41 22.13 -15.33 -21.39
N GLY A 42 22.33 -14.14 -21.97
CA GLY A 42 22.43 -12.91 -21.22
C GLY A 42 21.16 -12.70 -20.41
N LEU A 43 21.33 -12.19 -19.18
CA LEU A 43 20.23 -11.73 -18.34
C LEU A 43 19.39 -10.69 -19.12
N PRO A 44 18.04 -10.74 -19.07
CA PRO A 44 17.21 -9.75 -19.74
C PRO A 44 17.43 -8.37 -19.11
N ARG A 45 17.96 -7.45 -19.90
CA ARG A 45 18.27 -6.07 -19.54
C ARG A 45 17.04 -5.16 -19.71
N ASP A 46 15.84 -5.69 -19.45
CA ASP A 46 14.57 -5.08 -19.90
C ASP A 46 13.73 -4.42 -18.80
N ALA A 47 14.20 -4.39 -17.56
CA ALA A 47 13.50 -3.67 -16.47
C ALA A 47 13.55 -2.13 -16.60
N ARG A 48 14.39 -1.57 -17.50
CA ARG A 48 14.46 -0.13 -17.77
C ARG A 48 13.72 0.31 -19.04
N ALA A 49 13.34 -0.62 -19.92
CA ALA A 49 12.80 -0.29 -21.24
C ALA A 49 11.30 0.11 -21.25
N GLN A 50 10.59 -0.02 -20.13
CA GLN A 50 9.19 0.43 -20.02
C GLN A 50 9.03 1.90 -19.59
N ARG A 51 10.12 2.64 -19.36
CA ARG A 51 10.05 4.08 -19.01
C ARG A 51 9.78 5.00 -20.20
N ASP A 52 9.83 4.49 -21.44
CA ASP A 52 9.74 5.30 -22.66
C ASP A 52 8.42 5.11 -23.44
N LYS A 53 7.28 5.09 -22.75
CA LYS A 53 6.02 5.46 -23.44
C LYS A 53 6.02 6.97 -23.66
N PRO A 54 5.62 7.48 -24.85
CA PRO A 54 5.57 8.93 -25.08
C PRO A 54 4.69 9.58 -24.02
N ARG A 55 5.27 10.48 -23.21
CA ARG A 55 4.50 11.31 -22.27
C ARG A 55 3.41 12.03 -23.08
N GLU A 56 2.14 11.78 -22.74
CA GLU A 56 1.02 12.49 -23.35
C GLU A 56 1.25 14.01 -23.25
N ARG A 57 0.90 14.74 -24.32
CA ARG A 57 1.01 16.20 -24.36
C ARG A 57 0.04 16.79 -23.33
N GLY A 58 0.57 17.32 -22.23
CA GLY A 58 -0.18 17.96 -21.15
C GLY A 58 0.70 18.28 -19.94
N GLY A 59 0.20 19.05 -18.96
CA GLY A 59 0.85 19.18 -17.64
C GLY A 59 0.54 17.97 -16.73
N PRO A 60 1.13 17.89 -15.52
CA PRO A 60 0.87 16.80 -14.56
C PRO A 60 -0.62 16.55 -14.29
N VAL A 61 -1.41 17.61 -14.08
CA VAL A 61 -2.87 17.53 -13.84
C VAL A 61 -3.60 16.84 -14.99
N SER A 62 -3.27 17.20 -16.23
CA SER A 62 -3.93 16.66 -17.42
C SER A 62 -3.63 15.18 -17.59
N ARG A 63 -2.38 14.75 -17.38
CA ARG A 63 -1.97 13.34 -17.45
C ARG A 63 -2.64 12.52 -16.36
N TYR A 64 -2.62 13.02 -15.12
CA TYR A 64 -3.29 12.38 -14.00
C TYR A 64 -4.79 12.18 -14.26
N THR A 65 -5.46 13.24 -14.73
CA THR A 65 -6.89 13.21 -15.05
C THR A 65 -7.21 12.24 -16.19
N ALA A 66 -6.44 12.30 -17.28
CA ALA A 66 -6.60 11.39 -18.41
C ALA A 66 -6.44 9.93 -17.96
N ARG A 67 -5.42 9.65 -17.15
CA ARG A 67 -5.17 8.30 -16.64
C ARG A 67 -6.25 7.82 -15.66
N CYS A 68 -6.79 8.71 -14.82
CA CYS A 68 -7.95 8.38 -13.98
C CYS A 68 -9.18 8.00 -14.84
N VAL A 69 -9.46 8.75 -15.91
CA VAL A 69 -10.59 8.45 -16.81
C VAL A 69 -10.38 7.13 -17.57
N GLN A 70 -9.15 6.86 -17.99
CA GLN A 70 -8.80 5.62 -18.68
C GLN A 70 -8.92 4.39 -17.76
N GLY A 71 -8.52 4.53 -16.49
CA GLY A 71 -8.41 3.41 -15.57
C GLY A 71 -7.23 2.47 -15.90
N LEU A 72 -7.28 1.27 -15.33
CA LEU A 72 -6.34 0.17 -15.50
C LEU A 72 -6.99 -0.96 -16.28
N SER A 73 -6.26 -1.55 -17.22
CA SER A 73 -6.67 -2.84 -17.78
C SER A 73 -6.49 -3.97 -16.76
N GLU A 74 -7.17 -5.09 -16.95
CA GLU A 74 -7.00 -6.27 -16.10
C GLU A 74 -5.53 -6.76 -16.07
N GLU A 75 -4.83 -6.70 -17.21
CA GLU A 75 -3.41 -7.03 -17.28
C GLU A 75 -2.55 -6.09 -16.42
N GLU A 76 -2.87 -4.79 -16.42
CA GLU A 76 -2.17 -3.80 -15.58
C GLU A 76 -2.43 -4.04 -14.10
N VAL A 77 -3.68 -4.36 -13.72
CA VAL A 77 -4.03 -4.74 -12.33
C VAL A 77 -3.24 -5.98 -11.91
N ARG A 78 -3.27 -7.06 -12.70
CA ARG A 78 -2.52 -8.30 -12.44
C ARG A 78 -1.03 -8.02 -12.28
N LYS A 79 -0.45 -7.19 -13.15
CA LYS A 79 0.97 -6.83 -13.09
C LYS A 79 1.33 -6.07 -11.82
N ILE A 80 0.55 -5.05 -11.45
CA ILE A 80 0.81 -4.26 -10.23
C ILE A 80 0.71 -5.15 -8.99
N ILE A 81 -0.28 -6.05 -8.93
CA ILE A 81 -0.46 -7.01 -7.84
C ILE A 81 0.74 -7.97 -7.74
N ALA A 82 1.13 -8.58 -8.85
CA ALA A 82 2.27 -9.48 -8.89
C ALA A 82 3.57 -8.79 -8.48
N GLU A 83 3.80 -7.55 -8.94
CA GLU A 83 4.96 -6.76 -8.53
C GLU A 83 4.95 -6.43 -7.04
N PHE A 84 3.79 -6.13 -6.47
CA PHE A 84 3.66 -5.85 -5.04
C PHE A 84 3.97 -7.10 -4.19
N GLN A 85 3.42 -8.26 -4.57
CA GLN A 85 3.70 -9.54 -3.90
C GLN A 85 5.19 -9.90 -3.96
N ASP A 86 5.81 -9.77 -5.14
CA ASP A 86 7.20 -10.15 -5.36
C ASP A 86 8.20 -9.18 -4.71
N LYS A 87 7.94 -7.87 -4.80
CA LYS A 87 8.95 -6.84 -4.49
C LYS A 87 8.71 -6.09 -3.20
N VAL A 88 7.49 -6.14 -2.65
CA VAL A 88 7.13 -5.34 -1.48
C VAL A 88 6.95 -6.18 -0.23
N LEU A 89 6.22 -7.29 -0.33
CA LEU A 89 5.99 -8.15 0.82
C LEU A 89 7.24 -8.96 1.20
N VAL A 90 7.45 -9.10 2.51
CA VAL A 90 8.43 -10.02 3.10
C VAL A 90 7.61 -11.11 3.80
N GLY A 91 7.83 -12.37 3.43
CA GLY A 91 7.02 -13.48 3.91
C GLY A 91 5.57 -13.38 3.46
N ASP A 92 4.64 -13.51 4.41
CA ASP A 92 3.19 -13.33 4.23
C ASP A 92 2.72 -11.89 4.51
N GLY A 93 3.64 -10.94 4.61
CA GLY A 93 3.36 -9.56 5.03
C GLY A 93 3.39 -9.35 6.54
N HIS A 94 3.74 -10.39 7.30
CA HIS A 94 4.01 -10.32 8.73
C HIS A 94 5.47 -10.67 9.03
N PRO A 95 6.37 -9.67 9.04
CA PRO A 95 7.75 -9.85 9.46
C PRO A 95 7.85 -10.59 10.81
N GLY A 96 8.59 -11.69 10.85
CA GLY A 96 8.86 -12.47 12.04
C GLY A 96 10.00 -11.92 12.91
N SER A 97 10.74 -10.94 12.39
CA SER A 97 11.83 -10.26 13.10
C SER A 97 11.89 -8.76 12.83
N MET A 98 12.65 -8.04 13.64
CA MET A 98 12.91 -6.61 13.45
C MET A 98 13.68 -6.32 12.15
N GLU A 99 14.59 -7.20 11.76
CA GLU A 99 15.35 -7.09 10.50
C GLU A 99 14.41 -7.22 9.30
N GLU A 100 13.53 -8.22 9.30
CA GLU A 100 12.49 -8.38 8.28
C GLU A 100 11.53 -7.19 8.26
N GLY A 101 11.19 -6.63 9.43
CA GLY A 101 10.34 -5.43 9.53
C GLY A 101 11.00 -4.18 8.94
N ALA A 102 12.30 -4.02 9.18
CA ALA A 102 13.11 -2.95 8.57
C ALA A 102 13.19 -3.11 7.05
N GLU A 103 13.38 -4.33 6.56
CA GLU A 103 13.38 -4.63 5.13
C GLU A 103 12.01 -4.38 4.49
N GLN A 104 10.93 -4.87 5.10
CA GLN A 104 9.56 -4.62 4.66
C GLN A 104 9.28 -3.10 4.56
N ARG A 105 9.66 -2.31 5.57
CA ARG A 105 9.47 -0.86 5.54
C ARG A 105 10.27 -0.18 4.43
N ARG A 106 11.52 -0.60 4.18
CA ARG A 106 12.32 -0.09 3.05
C ARG A 106 11.63 -0.36 1.72
N ARG A 107 11.13 -1.58 1.52
CA ARG A 107 10.39 -1.93 0.30
C ARG A 107 9.11 -1.12 0.15
N PHE A 108 8.40 -0.85 1.24
CA PHE A 108 7.26 0.06 1.22
C PHE A 108 7.65 1.50 0.88
N HIS A 109 8.76 2.02 1.40
CA HIS A 109 9.25 3.36 1.03
C HIS A 109 9.59 3.44 -0.46
N ASP A 110 10.27 2.42 -1.01
CA ASP A 110 10.56 2.36 -2.45
C ASP A 110 9.28 2.27 -3.29
N TRP A 111 8.30 1.48 -2.84
CA TRP A 111 6.99 1.40 -3.47
C TRP A 111 6.24 2.72 -3.43
N TYR A 112 6.31 3.42 -2.30
CA TYR A 112 5.70 4.73 -2.12
C TYR A 112 6.35 5.77 -3.03
N LEU A 113 7.68 5.81 -3.11
CA LEU A 113 8.40 6.70 -4.03
C LEU A 113 7.96 6.48 -5.48
N ARG A 114 7.88 5.23 -5.96
CA ARG A 114 7.38 4.93 -7.31
C ARG A 114 5.96 5.41 -7.53
N THR A 115 5.13 5.26 -6.49
CA THR A 115 3.75 5.72 -6.49
C THR A 115 3.67 7.24 -6.64
N LEU A 116 4.54 7.99 -5.95
CA LEU A 116 4.67 9.45 -6.09
C LEU A 116 5.19 9.87 -7.47
N VAL A 117 6.27 9.21 -7.95
CA VAL A 117 6.86 9.51 -9.26
C VAL A 117 5.84 9.37 -10.37
N GLU A 118 5.04 8.30 -10.37
CA GLU A 118 4.02 8.11 -11.39
C GLU A 118 2.79 9.00 -11.18
N GLY A 119 2.30 9.10 -9.93
CA GLY A 119 1.08 9.85 -9.63
C GLY A 119 1.22 11.36 -9.77
N LEU A 120 2.41 11.91 -9.47
CA LEU A 120 2.69 13.35 -9.52
C LEU A 120 3.58 13.73 -10.71
N ASP A 121 4.02 12.76 -11.52
CA ASP A 121 4.99 12.96 -12.59
C ASP A 121 6.22 13.74 -12.10
N LEU A 122 6.84 13.24 -11.02
CA LEU A 122 7.98 13.90 -10.39
C LEU A 122 9.15 14.02 -11.38
N SER A 123 9.86 15.15 -11.33
CA SER A 123 11.13 15.31 -12.02
C SER A 123 12.21 14.41 -11.39
N PRO A 124 13.33 14.12 -12.10
CA PRO A 124 14.44 13.38 -11.50
C PRO A 124 14.98 14.00 -10.21
N ASP A 125 15.01 15.33 -10.12
CA ASP A 125 15.47 16.05 -8.92
C ASP A 125 14.48 15.90 -7.77
N GLN A 126 13.17 15.99 -8.06
CA GLN A 126 12.12 15.72 -7.07
C GLN A 126 12.13 14.26 -6.59
N GLU A 127 12.33 13.30 -7.50
CA GLU A 127 12.48 11.87 -7.16
C GLU A 127 13.68 11.66 -6.22
N ALA A 128 14.82 12.28 -6.51
CA ALA A 128 16.01 12.19 -5.66
C ALA A 128 15.81 12.83 -4.29
N ALA A 129 15.18 14.02 -4.23
CA ALA A 129 14.86 14.71 -2.98
C ALA A 129 13.89 13.90 -2.11
N ALA A 130 12.80 13.40 -2.71
CA ALA A 130 11.81 12.56 -2.02
C ALA A 130 12.45 11.27 -1.49
N LYS A 131 13.34 10.64 -2.28
CA LYS A 131 14.08 9.47 -1.82
C LYS A 131 14.95 9.80 -0.60
N ALA A 132 15.73 10.86 -0.67
CA ALA A 132 16.61 11.27 0.43
C ALA A 132 15.79 11.56 1.71
N ARG A 133 14.62 12.20 1.58
CA ARG A 133 13.74 12.46 2.71
C ARG A 133 13.14 11.18 3.29
N LEU A 134 12.68 10.25 2.45
CA LEU A 134 12.18 8.93 2.88
C LEU A 134 13.26 8.11 3.59
N ASP A 135 14.51 8.16 3.11
CA ASP A 135 15.65 7.50 3.74
C ASP A 135 15.91 8.11 5.15
N ALA A 136 15.83 9.43 5.31
CA ALA A 136 15.98 10.09 6.59
C ALA A 136 14.87 9.68 7.59
N LEU A 137 13.60 9.72 7.16
CA LEU A 137 12.45 9.30 7.98
C LEU A 137 12.55 7.83 8.41
N PHE A 138 13.08 6.98 7.53
CA PHE A 138 13.35 5.58 7.87
C PHE A 138 14.38 5.47 9.00
N GLN A 139 15.51 6.19 8.92
CA GLN A 139 16.56 6.15 9.94
C GLN A 139 16.06 6.70 11.29
N GLU A 140 15.32 7.81 11.27
CA GLU A 140 14.70 8.39 12.47
C GLU A 140 13.77 7.40 13.15
N ALA A 141 12.89 6.75 12.38
CA ALA A 141 11.97 5.77 12.92
C ALA A 141 12.67 4.49 13.40
N LEU A 142 13.75 4.07 12.74
CA LEU A 142 14.53 2.90 13.14
C LEU A 142 15.25 3.15 14.48
N ALA A 143 15.84 4.34 14.65
CA ALA A 143 16.45 4.75 15.91
C ALA A 143 15.42 4.73 17.05
N LYS A 144 14.25 5.36 16.84
CA LYS A 144 13.15 5.38 17.82
C LYS A 144 12.66 3.97 18.16
N GLN A 145 12.55 3.09 17.16
CA GLN A 145 12.13 1.71 17.39
C GLN A 145 13.16 0.94 18.23
N ASN A 146 14.45 1.12 17.98
CA ASN A 146 15.52 0.50 18.77
C ASN A 146 15.52 0.99 20.23
N GLU A 147 15.25 2.26 20.48
CA GLU A 147 15.08 2.81 21.83
C GLU A 147 13.89 2.16 22.56
N LEU A 148 12.76 2.01 21.88
CA LEU A 148 11.57 1.34 22.44
C LEU A 148 11.84 -0.14 22.75
N LEU A 149 12.60 -0.84 21.90
CA LEU A 149 12.99 -2.22 22.15
C LEU A 149 13.91 -2.34 23.37
N LYS A 150 14.88 -1.45 23.53
CA LYS A 150 15.75 -1.41 24.73
C LYS A 150 14.94 -1.17 26.01
N ALA A 151 14.02 -0.20 25.99
CA ALA A 151 13.15 0.08 27.13
C ALA A 151 12.26 -1.11 27.52
N LYS A 152 11.82 -1.92 26.53
CA LYS A 152 11.07 -3.17 26.74
C LYS A 152 11.90 -4.21 27.49
N GLU A 153 13.16 -4.38 27.09
CA GLU A 153 14.10 -5.32 27.72
C GLU A 153 14.41 -4.92 29.17
N GLU A 154 14.43 -3.62 29.45
CA GLU A 154 14.65 -3.06 30.79
C GLU A 154 13.38 -3.10 31.68
N GLY A 155 12.27 -3.68 31.22
CA GLY A 155 11.06 -3.91 32.01
C GLY A 155 10.11 -2.71 32.13
N ALA A 156 10.32 -1.66 31.33
CA ALA A 156 9.47 -0.47 31.32
C ALA A 156 8.28 -0.64 30.34
N GLY A 157 7.24 -1.38 30.77
CA GLY A 157 5.88 -1.26 30.22
C GLY A 157 5.48 -2.18 29.05
N GLY A 158 4.16 -2.38 28.92
CA GLY A 158 3.53 -3.25 27.93
C GLY A 158 3.57 -2.69 26.50
N LEU A 159 4.46 -3.24 25.67
CA LEU A 159 4.70 -2.81 24.29
C LEU A 159 4.12 -3.82 23.27
N LEU A 160 2.88 -4.27 23.47
CA LEU A 160 2.18 -5.11 22.48
C LEU A 160 1.95 -4.29 21.20
N GLY A 161 2.45 -4.80 20.07
CA GLY A 161 2.18 -4.23 18.74
C GLY A 161 3.06 -3.07 18.28
N VAL A 162 4.12 -2.72 19.03
CA VAL A 162 5.04 -1.63 18.65
C VAL A 162 5.82 -1.95 17.37
N GLU A 163 6.25 -3.20 17.20
CA GLU A 163 6.94 -3.68 16.01
C GLU A 163 6.05 -3.54 14.75
N ARG A 164 4.75 -3.86 14.85
CA ARG A 164 3.82 -3.72 13.72
C ARG A 164 3.66 -2.26 13.29
N ARG A 165 3.62 -1.31 14.23
CA ARG A 165 3.53 0.12 13.91
C ARG A 165 4.75 0.63 13.16
N PHE A 166 5.90 -0.02 13.35
CA PHE A 166 7.12 0.37 12.66
C PHE A 166 7.07 0.02 11.17
N TYR A 167 6.65 -1.19 10.79
CA TYR A 167 6.69 -1.64 9.39
C TYR A 167 5.38 -1.46 8.62
N ALA A 168 4.22 -1.45 9.29
CA ALA A 168 2.93 -1.35 8.61
C ALA A 168 2.70 0.06 8.05
N ALA A 169 2.49 0.15 6.73
CA ALA A 169 2.37 1.44 6.05
C ALA A 169 1.25 2.33 6.57
N GLN A 170 0.11 1.73 6.94
CA GLN A 170 -1.01 2.44 7.59
C GLN A 170 -0.60 3.23 8.85
N SER A 171 0.49 2.85 9.53
CA SER A 171 0.88 3.48 10.79
C SER A 171 1.70 4.75 10.57
N TRP A 172 2.53 4.80 9.53
CA TRP A 172 3.42 5.93 9.25
C TRP A 172 2.94 6.82 8.11
N LEU A 173 2.16 6.33 7.14
CA LEU A 173 1.56 7.17 6.09
C LEU A 173 0.54 8.19 6.61
N LYS A 174 0.11 8.06 7.87
CA LYS A 174 -0.78 9.03 8.53
C LYS A 174 -0.04 10.26 9.04
N ASP A 175 1.28 10.17 9.14
CA ASP A 175 2.13 11.27 9.59
C ASP A 175 2.28 12.30 8.46
N ASP A 176 2.18 13.58 8.81
CA ASP A 176 2.35 14.69 7.88
C ASP A 176 3.72 14.66 7.22
N ALA A 177 4.76 14.19 7.91
CA ALA A 177 6.11 14.10 7.36
C ALA A 177 6.20 13.21 6.11
N TYR A 178 5.22 12.33 5.90
CA TYR A 178 5.11 11.49 4.72
C TYR A 178 4.22 12.07 3.63
N ALA A 179 3.59 13.22 3.84
CA ALA A 179 2.79 13.86 2.80
C ALA A 179 3.68 14.24 1.60
N PRO A 180 3.19 14.12 0.35
CA PRO A 180 4.03 14.31 -0.83
C PRO A 180 4.74 15.67 -0.90
N TRP A 181 4.12 16.73 -0.39
CA TRP A 181 4.68 18.09 -0.33
C TRP A 181 5.69 18.31 0.79
N GLU A 182 5.78 17.40 1.77
CA GLU A 182 6.83 17.41 2.81
C GLU A 182 8.06 16.58 2.38
N LEU A 183 7.93 15.75 1.34
CA LEU A 183 9.00 14.92 0.82
C LEU A 183 9.87 15.63 -0.20
N CYS A 184 9.29 16.53 -0.99
CA CYS A 184 10.00 17.34 -1.98
C CYS A 184 9.19 18.58 -2.36
N GLU A 185 9.84 19.57 -2.98
CA GLU A 185 9.16 20.76 -3.48
C GLU A 185 8.31 20.41 -4.71
N LEU A 186 6.98 20.48 -4.54
CA LEU A 186 6.02 20.25 -5.61
C LEU A 186 5.69 21.55 -6.35
N THR A 187 5.50 21.45 -7.66
CA THR A 187 4.95 22.55 -8.47
C THR A 187 3.48 22.79 -8.14
N LYS A 188 2.95 23.97 -8.49
CA LYS A 188 1.53 24.29 -8.30
C LYS A 188 0.58 23.26 -8.94
N ASP A 189 0.92 22.79 -10.14
CA ASP A 189 0.15 21.76 -10.85
C ASP A 189 0.14 20.42 -10.10
N GLN A 190 1.29 20.03 -9.52
CA GLN A 190 1.40 18.81 -8.72
C GLN A 190 0.64 18.94 -7.39
N LEU A 191 0.70 20.09 -6.72
CA LEU A 191 -0.09 20.34 -5.52
C LEU A 191 -1.59 20.22 -5.79
N GLY A 192 -2.06 20.68 -6.97
CA GLY A 192 -3.46 20.61 -7.39
C GLY A 192 -4.03 19.19 -7.56
N ILE A 193 -3.20 18.16 -7.63
CA ILE A 193 -3.60 16.73 -7.65
C ILE A 193 -3.30 16.01 -6.34
N THR A 194 -3.12 16.76 -5.25
CA THR A 194 -2.98 16.24 -3.89
C THR A 194 -4.01 16.88 -2.95
N TRP A 195 -4.06 16.45 -1.70
CA TRP A 195 -4.92 17.05 -0.68
C TRP A 195 -4.35 18.32 -0.04
N HIS A 196 -3.19 18.82 -0.50
CA HIS A 196 -2.49 19.96 0.09
C HIS A 196 -3.40 21.19 0.32
N ASP A 197 -3.99 21.73 -0.74
CA ASP A 197 -4.74 22.99 -0.65
C ASP A 197 -5.98 22.85 0.24
N TRP A 198 -6.62 21.69 0.22
CA TRP A 198 -7.76 21.41 1.08
C TRP A 198 -7.33 21.38 2.55
N LEU A 199 -6.21 20.72 2.86
CA LEU A 199 -5.66 20.64 4.23
C LEU A 199 -5.27 22.01 4.76
N GLN A 200 -4.70 22.86 3.92
CA GLN A 200 -4.38 24.23 4.30
C GLN A 200 -5.63 25.04 4.68
N VAL A 201 -6.76 24.78 4.03
CA VAL A 201 -8.05 25.39 4.38
C VAL A 201 -8.62 24.80 5.67
N GLU A 202 -8.58 23.48 5.84
CA GLU A 202 -9.09 22.81 7.04
C GLU A 202 -8.29 23.19 8.29
N ARG A 203 -6.95 23.21 8.21
CA ARG A 203 -6.08 23.63 9.32
C ARG A 203 -6.39 25.04 9.79
N LYS A 204 -6.55 25.99 8.86
CA LYS A 204 -6.94 27.36 9.20
C LYS A 204 -8.31 27.42 9.89
N SER A 205 -9.27 26.63 9.39
CA SER A 205 -10.60 26.53 10.01
C SER A 205 -10.55 25.92 11.41
N ASN A 206 -9.68 24.93 11.64
CA ASN A 206 -9.56 24.22 12.90
C ASN A 206 -8.76 25.03 13.94
N GLU A 207 -7.77 25.81 13.51
CA GLU A 207 -7.09 26.80 14.36
C GLU A 207 -8.08 27.84 14.91
N GLU A 208 -9.11 28.19 14.14
CA GLU A 208 -10.18 29.10 14.57
C GLU A 208 -11.17 28.45 15.55
N THR A 209 -11.39 27.12 15.48
CA THR A 209 -12.32 26.40 16.36
C THR A 209 -11.66 25.72 17.56
N GLY A 210 -10.33 25.59 17.57
CA GLY A 210 -9.57 24.90 18.61
C GLY A 210 -9.63 23.37 18.51
N ASP A 211 -10.13 22.83 17.40
CA ASP A 211 -10.14 21.39 17.15
C ASP A 211 -8.78 20.94 16.59
N ASP A 212 -8.27 19.80 17.06
CA ASP A 212 -7.01 19.24 16.55
C ASP A 212 -7.22 18.79 15.09
N PRO A 213 -6.46 19.32 14.11
CA PRO A 213 -6.63 18.93 12.72
C PRO A 213 -6.43 17.42 12.59
N SER A 214 -7.43 16.76 12.02
CA SER A 214 -7.31 15.33 11.74
C SER A 214 -6.14 15.11 10.78
N PRO A 215 -5.33 14.04 10.98
CA PRO A 215 -4.26 13.71 10.05
C PRO A 215 -4.81 13.60 8.64
N TRP A 216 -3.99 13.93 7.64
CA TRP A 216 -4.46 14.05 6.27
C TRP A 216 -5.08 12.76 5.69
N PHE A 217 -4.84 11.67 6.39
CA PHE A 217 -5.35 10.34 6.10
C PHE A 217 -6.83 10.11 6.48
N ASN A 218 -7.39 10.89 7.42
CA ASN A 218 -8.81 10.78 7.83
C ASN A 218 -9.77 11.59 6.95
N LEU A 219 -9.24 12.32 5.97
CA LEU A 219 -9.99 13.27 5.13
C LEU A 219 -11.10 12.63 4.29
N TRP A 220 -10.86 11.42 3.80
CA TRP A 220 -11.74 10.80 2.82
C TRP A 220 -13.15 10.54 3.37
N ILE A 221 -13.31 10.46 4.71
CA ILE A 221 -14.59 10.24 5.38
C ILE A 221 -15.43 11.53 5.52
N ARG A 222 -14.83 12.73 5.45
CA ARG A 222 -15.50 13.96 5.93
C ARG A 222 -15.86 15.04 4.91
N SER A 223 -15.36 15.04 3.67
CA SER A 223 -15.60 16.23 2.82
C SER A 223 -15.83 15.99 1.34
N GLY A 224 -16.92 16.59 0.88
CA GLY A 224 -17.43 16.57 -0.47
C GLY A 224 -16.85 17.64 -1.41
N LYS A 225 -15.54 17.96 -1.48
CA LYS A 225 -14.88 18.58 -2.70
C LYS A 225 -13.53 17.93 -3.04
N ALA A 226 -13.32 17.43 -4.27
CA ALA A 226 -12.01 16.88 -4.72
C ALA A 226 -11.09 18.02 -5.19
N PRO A 227 -9.78 17.93 -4.92
CA PRO A 227 -8.77 18.76 -5.56
C PRO A 227 -8.93 18.79 -7.09
N GLY A 228 -8.82 19.98 -7.69
CA GLY A 228 -8.88 20.18 -9.15
C GLY A 228 -10.28 20.13 -9.79
N SER A 229 -11.34 19.80 -9.05
CA SER A 229 -12.68 19.56 -9.64
C SER A 229 -13.58 20.79 -9.75
N GLY A 230 -13.23 21.93 -9.15
CA GLY A 230 -14.09 23.14 -9.13
C GLY A 230 -15.48 22.93 -8.50
N GLY A 231 -15.75 21.77 -7.92
CA GLY A 231 -17.08 21.32 -7.50
C GLY A 231 -17.03 20.37 -6.31
N THR A 232 -18.20 19.95 -5.85
CA THR A 232 -18.32 18.99 -4.77
C THR A 232 -17.93 17.57 -5.20
N THR A 233 -17.07 16.86 -4.45
CA THR A 233 -16.99 15.38 -4.41
C THR A 233 -18.27 14.84 -3.81
N ALA A 234 -19.39 15.14 -4.45
CA ALA A 234 -20.30 14.05 -4.67
C ALA A 234 -19.49 13.06 -5.52
N PHE A 235 -19.20 11.90 -4.94
CA PHE A 235 -18.96 10.71 -5.75
C PHE A 235 -19.94 10.74 -6.93
N PRO A 236 -19.51 10.43 -8.17
CA PRO A 236 -20.44 10.37 -9.28
C PRO A 236 -21.65 9.57 -8.80
N LYS A 237 -22.83 10.22 -8.88
CA LYS A 237 -24.09 9.76 -8.28
C LYS A 237 -24.18 8.23 -8.38
N GLU A 238 -24.30 7.57 -7.23
CA GLU A 238 -24.44 6.10 -7.05
C GLU A 238 -23.15 5.28 -6.83
N ALA A 239 -21.95 5.84 -7.00
CA ALA A 239 -20.73 5.15 -6.58
C ALA A 239 -20.60 5.22 -5.05
N ALA A 240 -20.70 4.07 -4.38
CA ALA A 240 -20.35 3.94 -2.97
C ALA A 240 -18.99 3.23 -2.89
N PRO A 241 -17.83 3.93 -2.93
CA PRO A 241 -16.52 3.30 -2.82
C PRO A 241 -16.21 2.90 -1.38
N VAL A 242 -17.20 2.33 -0.69
CA VAL A 242 -17.09 1.84 0.69
C VAL A 242 -15.95 0.82 0.84
N ARG A 243 -15.54 0.16 -0.27
CA ARG A 243 -14.46 -0.84 -0.27
C ARG A 243 -13.06 -0.31 -0.60
N PHE A 244 -12.96 0.77 -1.38
CA PHE A 244 -11.67 1.26 -1.93
C PHE A 244 -11.44 2.74 -1.69
N GLY A 245 -12.22 3.37 -0.82
CA GLY A 245 -12.09 4.78 -0.50
C GLY A 245 -10.72 5.25 -0.09
N ASP A 246 -10.01 4.41 0.65
CA ASP A 246 -8.66 4.69 1.10
C ASP A 246 -7.62 4.67 -0.04
N ALA A 247 -7.98 4.18 -1.24
CA ALA A 247 -7.16 4.39 -2.44
C ALA A 247 -7.03 5.90 -2.78
N GLY A 248 -8.04 6.68 -2.37
CA GLY A 248 -8.11 8.13 -2.54
C GLY A 248 -7.28 8.94 -1.55
N VAL A 249 -6.64 8.28 -0.55
CA VAL A 249 -6.10 8.99 0.61
C VAL A 249 -4.89 9.85 0.30
N ILE A 250 -4.02 9.41 -0.62
CA ILE A 250 -2.86 10.19 -1.10
C ILE A 250 -3.19 10.89 -2.41
N PHE A 251 -3.86 10.16 -3.31
CA PHE A 251 -4.21 10.61 -4.64
C PHE A 251 -5.73 10.71 -4.76
N PRO A 252 -6.30 11.92 -4.90
CA PRO A 252 -7.74 12.12 -4.85
C PRO A 252 -8.45 11.35 -5.98
N LEU A 253 -9.60 10.74 -5.67
CA LEU A 253 -10.44 10.17 -6.71
C LEU A 253 -10.97 11.28 -7.63
N HIS A 254 -10.82 11.10 -8.93
CA HIS A 254 -11.29 12.06 -9.91
C HIS A 254 -12.79 11.85 -10.19
N PRO A 255 -13.63 12.91 -10.27
CA PRO A 255 -15.09 12.76 -10.46
C PRO A 255 -15.52 12.03 -11.73
N ARG A 256 -14.63 11.95 -12.72
CA ARG A 256 -14.85 11.25 -14.00
C ARG A 256 -14.41 9.78 -13.98
N GLN A 257 -13.92 9.26 -12.86
CA GLN A 257 -13.67 7.82 -12.70
C GLN A 257 -15.02 7.09 -12.65
N SER A 258 -15.19 6.12 -13.54
CA SER A 258 -16.40 5.31 -13.62
C SER A 258 -16.21 4.04 -12.81
N PHE A 259 -16.70 4.03 -11.57
CA PHE A 259 -16.80 2.82 -10.76
C PHE A 259 -18.09 2.10 -11.13
N VAL A 260 -17.98 1.08 -11.98
CA VAL A 260 -19.14 0.31 -12.45
C VAL A 260 -19.48 -0.75 -11.42
N HIS A 261 -20.69 -0.71 -10.85
CA HIS A 261 -21.19 -1.70 -9.87
C HIS A 261 -21.77 -2.98 -10.51
N GLU A 262 -21.48 -3.26 -11.78
CA GLU A 262 -22.04 -4.44 -12.45
C GLU A 262 -21.34 -5.72 -11.95
N GLY A 263 -22.03 -6.45 -11.06
CA GLY A 263 -21.72 -7.84 -10.75
C GLY A 263 -20.72 -8.11 -9.63
N TYR A 264 -20.43 -7.16 -8.73
CA TYR A 264 -19.52 -7.33 -7.58
C TYR A 264 -18.06 -7.70 -7.95
N SER A 265 -17.62 -7.34 -9.15
CA SER A 265 -16.26 -7.57 -9.63
C SER A 265 -15.27 -6.63 -8.94
N GLN A 266 -14.45 -7.12 -8.00
CA GLN A 266 -13.41 -6.30 -7.36
C GLN A 266 -12.36 -5.90 -8.39
N ILE A 267 -12.02 -6.78 -9.33
CA ILE A 267 -11.10 -6.48 -10.43
C ILE A 267 -11.63 -5.34 -11.29
N GLY A 268 -12.95 -5.30 -11.53
CA GLY A 268 -13.60 -4.23 -12.27
C GLY A 268 -13.52 -2.89 -11.55
N GLU A 269 -13.73 -2.89 -10.24
CA GLU A 269 -13.57 -1.70 -9.39
C GLU A 269 -12.11 -1.22 -9.32
N LEU A 270 -11.13 -2.14 -9.24
CA LEU A 270 -9.70 -1.81 -9.33
C LEU A 270 -9.32 -1.28 -10.71
N GLY A 271 -9.98 -1.76 -11.76
CA GLY A 271 -9.84 -1.26 -13.13
C GLY A 271 -10.22 0.21 -13.28
N SER A 272 -11.04 0.76 -12.38
CA SER A 272 -11.39 2.19 -12.40
C SER A 272 -10.32 3.08 -11.78
N LEU A 273 -9.29 2.53 -11.12
CA LEU A 273 -8.28 3.29 -10.39
C LEU A 273 -7.16 3.81 -11.31
N HIS A 274 -6.54 4.90 -10.88
CA HIS A 274 -5.19 5.28 -11.32
C HIS A 274 -4.17 4.27 -10.78
N PRO A 275 -3.08 3.93 -11.51
CA PRO A 275 -2.02 3.06 -11.00
C PRO A 275 -1.52 3.46 -9.61
N ALA A 276 -1.26 4.75 -9.39
CA ALA A 276 -0.85 5.27 -8.08
C ALA A 276 -1.87 5.02 -6.96
N GLN A 277 -3.18 5.16 -7.24
CA GLN A 277 -4.24 4.88 -6.28
C GLN A 277 -4.27 3.39 -5.91
N LEU A 278 -4.12 2.48 -6.88
CA LEU A 278 -4.02 1.03 -6.62
C LEU A 278 -2.77 0.70 -5.77
N ARG A 279 -1.61 1.29 -6.09
CA ARG A 279 -0.39 1.06 -5.31
C ARG A 279 -0.52 1.54 -3.87
N THR A 280 -1.13 2.70 -3.67
CA THR A 280 -1.47 3.22 -2.33
C THR A 280 -2.40 2.26 -1.60
N LEU A 281 -3.47 1.80 -2.26
CA LEU A 281 -4.42 0.86 -1.67
C LEU A 281 -3.74 -0.44 -1.22
N LEU A 282 -2.90 -1.05 -2.06
CA LEU A 282 -2.18 -2.29 -1.71
C LEU A 282 -1.23 -2.10 -0.54
N MET A 283 -0.56 -0.96 -0.48
CA MET A 283 0.33 -0.62 0.63
C MET A 283 -0.43 -0.47 1.95
N LEU A 284 -1.62 0.11 1.89
CA LEU A 284 -2.47 0.29 3.07
C LEU A 284 -3.17 -0.99 3.46
N PHE A 285 -3.69 -1.77 2.52
CA PHE A 285 -4.45 -2.99 2.79
C PHE A 285 -3.88 -4.18 2.01
N PRO A 286 -2.71 -4.70 2.40
CA PRO A 286 -2.12 -5.88 1.76
C PRO A 286 -3.06 -7.08 1.70
N GLU A 287 -3.99 -7.22 2.65
CA GLU A 287 -5.03 -8.25 2.68
C GLU A 287 -5.99 -8.19 1.47
N THR A 288 -6.02 -7.07 0.73
CA THR A 288 -6.76 -6.94 -0.52
C THR A 288 -6.26 -7.94 -1.57
N LEU A 289 -4.98 -8.33 -1.50
CA LEU A 289 -4.39 -9.30 -2.43
C LEU A 289 -5.10 -10.65 -2.42
N GLU A 290 -5.44 -11.18 -1.25
CA GLU A 290 -6.09 -12.50 -1.14
C GLU A 290 -7.43 -12.52 -1.87
N LYS A 291 -8.20 -11.44 -1.73
CA LYS A 291 -9.52 -11.32 -2.34
C LYS A 291 -9.42 -11.17 -3.86
N VAL A 292 -8.44 -10.40 -4.34
CA VAL A 292 -8.24 -10.20 -5.78
C VAL A 292 -7.65 -11.43 -6.44
N ASP A 293 -6.66 -12.08 -5.82
CA ASP A 293 -6.09 -13.35 -6.31
C ASP A 293 -7.14 -14.45 -6.39
N TYR A 294 -8.05 -14.50 -5.41
CA TYR A 294 -9.18 -15.42 -5.47
C TYR A 294 -10.06 -15.13 -6.68
N GLU A 295 -10.47 -13.88 -6.90
CA GLU A 295 -11.31 -13.53 -8.06
C GLU A 295 -10.61 -13.81 -9.39
N LEU A 296 -9.31 -13.49 -9.50
CA LEU A 296 -8.51 -13.71 -10.71
C LEU A 296 -8.37 -15.20 -11.09
N LYS A 297 -8.41 -16.11 -10.10
CA LYS A 297 -8.29 -17.56 -10.32
C LYS A 297 -9.60 -18.25 -10.69
N HIS A 298 -10.75 -17.62 -10.43
CA HIS A 298 -12.08 -18.23 -10.57
C HIS A 298 -12.94 -17.55 -11.64
N ARG A 299 -12.32 -16.76 -12.52
CA ARG A 299 -12.88 -16.25 -13.77
C ARG A 299 -12.35 -17.06 -14.94
#